data_AF-A0A158EL20-F1
#
_entry.id   AF-A0A158EL20-F1
#
_cell.length_a   1.000
_cell.length_b   1.000
_cell.length_c   1.000
_cell.angle_alpha   90.00
_cell.angle_beta   90.00
_cell.angle_gamma   90.00
#
_symmetry.space_group_name_H-M   'P 1'
#
loop_
_entity.id
_entity.type
_entity.pdbx_description
1 polymer ?
#
loop_
_entity_poly.entity_id
_entity_poly.type
_entity_poly.pdbx_seq_one_letter_code
_entity_poly.pdbx_strand_id
1 'polypeptide(L)'
;MRSITCRNRHCSKCQSLARAQWLERRHAELLPSTEYFHVVFTLPESVAALAFQNKRTLYDLLFRASAETLRTIAADPKHLGAEIGFLTILHTWGQNLHHHPHVHCVVPGGGISRDGEHWIACRPGFFLPVRVLSRLFRRLFLEQLRRAYDAGGLRLHGQLKPLRDPQAFAAWLAPAAHAEWVVYAKPPFGGAEHVLDYLGRYTHRVAISNNRLLAFDGHTVQFRWKDYRHESRQRTMTLTADEFIRRFLLHVLPDGFKRIRSYGWLANRHRADKLATCRQLLGVKAPAAAAAEPGEDYRDRYQRLTGKSLRDCPVCGKGHMLRIQDMPGSLPRAPPGPTHAC
;
A
#
# COMPACT_ATOMS: atom_id res chain seq x y z
N MET A 1 -4.18 -13.43 -27.13
CA MET A 1 -2.79 -13.82 -26.76
C MET A 1 -2.61 -13.55 -25.26
N ARG A 2 -2.16 -14.52 -24.45
CA ARG A 2 -1.97 -14.31 -23.00
C ARG A 2 -0.51 -14.02 -22.70
N SER A 3 -0.22 -12.94 -21.98
CA SER A 3 1.13 -12.65 -21.47
C SER A 3 1.62 -13.81 -20.61
N ILE A 4 2.89 -14.19 -20.80
CA ILE A 4 3.61 -15.09 -19.89
C ILE A 4 3.80 -14.34 -18.57
N THR A 5 2.97 -14.66 -17.58
CA THR A 5 3.02 -14.10 -16.24
C THR A 5 3.24 -15.22 -15.23
N CYS A 6 4.15 -15.02 -14.28
CA CYS A 6 4.34 -15.96 -13.17
C CYS A 6 3.18 -15.92 -12.15
N ARG A 7 2.22 -14.99 -12.32
CA ARG A 7 1.08 -14.73 -11.42
C ARG A 7 1.46 -14.42 -9.97
N ASN A 8 2.75 -14.26 -9.67
CA ASN A 8 3.24 -13.90 -8.36
C ASN A 8 3.15 -12.38 -8.17
N ARG A 9 2.41 -11.94 -7.14
CA ARG A 9 2.25 -10.52 -6.75
C ARG A 9 3.56 -9.85 -6.32
N HIS A 10 4.59 -10.65 -6.00
CA HIS A 10 5.92 -10.21 -5.62
C HIS A 10 6.92 -10.19 -6.80
N CYS A 11 6.49 -10.49 -8.02
CA CYS A 11 7.34 -10.36 -9.20
C CYS A 11 7.39 -8.89 -9.67
N SER A 12 8.58 -8.31 -9.72
CA SER A 12 8.81 -6.94 -10.20
C SER A 12 8.53 -6.75 -11.69
N LYS A 13 8.50 -7.83 -12.50
CA LYS A 13 8.26 -7.79 -13.96
C LYS A 13 6.78 -7.93 -14.33
N CYS A 14 6.05 -8.84 -13.68
CA CYS A 14 4.70 -9.24 -14.15
C CYS A 14 3.55 -8.35 -13.65
N GLN A 15 3.80 -7.35 -12.79
CA GLN A 15 2.76 -6.55 -12.13
C GLN A 15 2.33 -5.28 -12.89
N SER A 16 2.89 -5.01 -14.07
CA SER A 16 2.65 -3.77 -14.82
C SER A 16 1.17 -3.57 -15.21
N LEU A 17 0.52 -4.59 -15.77
CA LEU A 17 -0.88 -4.49 -16.15
C LEU A 17 -1.82 -4.41 -14.95
N ALA A 18 -1.61 -5.28 -13.94
CA ALA A 18 -2.40 -5.27 -12.71
C ALA A 18 -2.33 -3.90 -12.02
N ARG A 19 -1.15 -3.29 -12.00
CA ARG A 19 -0.93 -1.91 -11.55
C ARG A 19 -1.75 -0.92 -12.36
N ALA A 20 -1.64 -0.96 -13.69
CA ALA A 20 -2.28 0.03 -14.55
C ALA A 20 -3.81 -0.04 -14.47
N GLN A 21 -4.38 -1.26 -14.50
CA GLN A 21 -5.82 -1.48 -14.29
C GLN A 21 -6.29 -1.02 -12.90
N TRP A 22 -5.49 -1.26 -11.87
CA TRP A 22 -5.82 -0.81 -10.53
C TRP A 22 -5.78 0.72 -10.43
N LEU A 23 -4.82 1.38 -11.09
CA LEU A 23 -4.71 2.84 -11.14
C LEU A 23 -5.87 3.48 -11.90
N GLU A 24 -6.25 2.93 -13.05
CA GLU A 24 -7.40 3.39 -13.84
C GLU A 24 -8.68 3.40 -12.98
N ARG A 25 -8.93 2.31 -12.23
CA ARG A 25 -10.07 2.27 -11.30
C ARG A 25 -9.96 3.29 -10.16
N ARG A 26 -8.76 3.64 -9.70
CA ARG A 26 -8.59 4.67 -8.65
C ARG A 26 -8.72 6.07 -9.21
N HIS A 27 -8.30 6.30 -10.45
CA HIS A 27 -8.47 7.59 -11.13
C HIS A 27 -9.93 7.99 -11.18
N ALA A 28 -10.81 7.05 -11.56
CA ALA A 28 -12.25 7.26 -11.56
C ALA A 28 -12.86 7.50 -10.16
N GLU A 29 -12.10 7.33 -9.08
CA GLU A 29 -12.53 7.58 -7.70
C GLU A 29 -12.00 8.90 -7.13
N LEU A 30 -11.12 9.60 -7.85
CA LEU A 30 -10.59 10.89 -7.40
C LEU A 30 -11.67 11.99 -7.54
N LEU A 31 -11.81 12.77 -6.49
CA LEU A 31 -12.56 14.02 -6.43
C LEU A 31 -11.71 15.16 -7.04
N PRO A 32 -12.18 15.81 -8.11
CA PRO A 32 -11.54 17.00 -8.67
C PRO A 32 -11.47 18.13 -7.63
N SER A 33 -10.49 19.03 -7.78
CA SER A 33 -10.32 20.23 -6.95
C SER A 33 -10.16 19.98 -5.44
N THR A 34 -9.92 18.73 -5.03
CA THR A 34 -9.63 18.34 -3.64
C THR A 34 -8.14 18.06 -3.50
N GLU A 35 -7.50 18.63 -2.48
CA GLU A 35 -6.12 18.29 -2.12
C GLU A 35 -6.04 16.85 -1.61
N TYR A 36 -4.93 16.15 -1.85
CA TYR A 36 -4.74 14.80 -1.31
C TYR A 36 -3.51 14.73 -0.44
N PHE A 37 -3.71 14.31 0.80
CA PHE A 37 -2.69 14.20 1.80
C PHE A 37 -2.09 12.81 1.85
N HIS A 38 -0.80 12.78 2.17
CA HIS A 38 -0.05 11.56 2.39
C HIS A 38 0.28 11.39 3.86
N VAL A 39 -0.45 10.52 4.54
CA VAL A 39 -0.24 10.25 5.96
C VAL A 39 0.48 8.91 6.12
N VAL A 40 1.52 8.84 6.92
CA VAL A 40 2.28 7.60 7.15
C VAL A 40 2.39 7.30 8.61
N PHE A 41 2.12 6.03 8.94
CA PHE A 41 2.27 5.47 10.27
C PHE A 41 3.35 4.40 10.21
N THR A 42 4.39 4.57 11.01
CA THR A 42 5.55 3.68 11.04
C THR A 42 5.65 2.98 12.39
N LEU A 43 5.92 1.67 12.38
CA LEU A 43 6.21 0.94 13.62
C LEU A 43 7.63 1.24 14.08
N PRO A 44 7.86 1.44 15.40
CA PRO A 44 9.20 1.56 15.94
C PRO A 44 9.96 0.24 15.77
N GLU A 45 11.28 0.33 15.71
CA GLU A 45 12.17 -0.81 15.43
C GLU A 45 11.98 -1.99 16.40
N SER A 46 11.80 -1.68 17.68
CA SER A 46 11.53 -2.69 18.72
C SER A 46 10.29 -3.54 18.40
N VAL A 47 9.21 -2.91 17.94
CA VAL A 47 7.96 -3.57 17.56
C VAL A 47 8.06 -4.23 16.18
N ALA A 48 8.84 -3.65 15.25
CA ALA A 48 9.05 -4.20 13.92
C ALA A 48 9.68 -5.61 13.99
N ALA A 49 10.60 -5.85 14.93
CA ALA A 49 11.20 -7.17 15.15
C ALA A 49 10.15 -8.24 15.49
N LEU A 50 9.16 -7.92 16.33
CA LEU A 50 8.04 -8.82 16.65
C LEU A 50 7.17 -9.11 15.41
N ALA A 51 7.01 -8.12 14.52
CA ALA A 51 6.24 -8.28 13.29
C ALA A 51 6.86 -9.27 12.30
N PHE A 52 8.16 -9.56 12.40
CA PHE A 52 8.79 -10.60 11.56
C PHE A 52 8.22 -12.00 11.84
N GLN A 53 8.04 -12.37 13.12
CA GLN A 53 7.46 -13.65 13.52
C GLN A 53 5.92 -13.67 13.41
N ASN A 54 5.30 -12.47 13.44
CA ASN A 54 3.84 -12.30 13.55
C ASN A 54 3.25 -11.43 12.44
N LYS A 55 3.75 -11.58 11.20
CA LYS A 55 3.42 -10.70 10.05
C LYS A 55 1.92 -10.42 9.91
N ARG A 56 1.07 -11.46 9.90
CA ARG A 56 -0.38 -11.30 9.74
C ARG A 56 -0.95 -10.43 10.86
N THR A 57 -0.76 -10.84 12.11
CA THR A 57 -1.28 -10.15 13.29
C THR A 57 -0.79 -8.70 13.34
N LEU A 58 0.52 -8.46 13.30
CA LEU A 58 1.08 -7.12 13.49
C LEU A 58 0.75 -6.17 12.34
N TYR A 59 0.70 -6.67 11.09
CA TYR A 59 0.27 -5.83 9.97
C TYR A 59 -1.23 -5.56 10.01
N ASP A 60 -2.05 -6.50 10.46
CA ASP A 60 -3.48 -6.26 10.71
C ASP A 60 -3.70 -5.19 11.79
N LEU A 61 -2.93 -5.25 12.88
CA LEU A 61 -2.94 -4.22 13.93
C LEU A 61 -2.52 -2.85 13.39
N LEU A 62 -1.46 -2.80 12.57
CA LEU A 62 -0.99 -1.57 11.95
C LEU A 62 -2.08 -0.93 11.08
N PHE A 63 -2.78 -1.73 10.28
CA PHE A 63 -3.92 -1.27 9.49
C PHE A 63 -5.09 -0.77 10.35
N ARG A 64 -5.47 -1.52 11.39
CA ARG A 64 -6.60 -1.16 12.26
C ARG A 64 -6.32 0.11 13.04
N ALA A 65 -5.19 0.16 13.75
CA ALA A 65 -4.80 1.31 14.57
C ALA A 65 -4.64 2.58 13.73
N SER A 66 -3.99 2.51 12.56
CA SER A 66 -3.86 3.69 11.67
C SER A 66 -5.22 4.18 11.16
N ALA A 67 -6.10 3.27 10.75
CA ALA A 67 -7.41 3.63 10.23
C ALA A 67 -8.34 4.19 11.32
N GLU A 68 -8.33 3.60 12.51
CA GLU A 68 -9.08 4.08 13.66
C GLU A 68 -8.58 5.46 14.11
N THR A 69 -7.27 5.66 14.22
CA THR A 69 -6.69 6.98 14.52
C THR A 69 -7.18 8.05 13.56
N LEU A 70 -7.08 7.80 12.25
CA LEU A 70 -7.50 8.76 11.24
C LEU A 70 -8.99 9.08 11.33
N ARG A 71 -9.85 8.07 11.47
CA ARG A 71 -11.30 8.26 11.55
C ARG A 71 -11.73 8.99 12.82
N THR A 72 -11.14 8.62 13.96
CA THR A 72 -11.47 9.22 15.25
C THR A 72 -11.05 10.69 15.31
N ILE A 73 -9.82 11.02 14.90
CA ILE A 73 -9.35 12.42 14.93
C ILE A 73 -10.05 13.26 13.87
N ALA A 74 -10.35 12.71 12.69
CA ALA A 74 -11.09 13.45 11.66
C ALA A 74 -12.54 13.73 12.06
N ALA A 75 -13.21 12.82 12.76
CA ALA A 75 -14.59 13.00 13.18
C ALA A 75 -14.75 14.01 14.34
N ASP A 76 -13.69 14.31 15.09
CA ASP A 76 -13.73 15.28 16.19
C ASP A 76 -13.91 16.72 15.64
N PRO A 77 -14.97 17.46 16.02
CA PRO A 77 -15.18 18.85 15.61
C PRO A 77 -14.08 19.82 16.05
N LYS A 78 -13.30 19.48 17.09
CA LYS A 78 -12.11 20.26 17.49
C LYS A 78 -10.97 20.16 16.47
N HIS A 79 -11.08 19.23 15.53
CA HIS A 79 -10.12 18.99 14.46
C HIS A 79 -10.76 19.24 13.10
N LEU A 80 -11.37 18.23 12.48
CA LEU A 80 -12.02 18.37 11.18
C LEU A 80 -13.55 18.29 11.29
N GLY A 81 -14.10 17.43 12.14
CA GLY A 81 -15.54 17.24 12.28
C GLY A 81 -16.21 16.48 11.13
N ALA A 82 -15.46 15.65 10.39
CA ALA A 82 -15.94 15.01 9.16
C ALA A 82 -15.66 13.51 9.07
N GLU A 83 -16.56 12.79 8.41
CA GLU A 83 -16.33 11.43 7.92
C GLU A 83 -15.39 11.47 6.71
N ILE A 84 -14.15 11.02 6.89
CA ILE A 84 -13.16 10.89 5.82
C ILE A 84 -13.17 9.50 5.20
N GLY A 85 -12.62 9.38 3.99
CA GLY A 85 -12.43 8.12 3.27
C GLY A 85 -11.03 8.08 2.70
N PHE A 86 -10.34 6.95 2.83
CA PHE A 86 -8.93 6.88 2.45
C PHE A 86 -8.50 5.48 2.02
N LEU A 87 -7.39 5.44 1.30
CA LEU A 87 -6.70 4.23 0.86
C LEU A 87 -5.43 4.04 1.67
N THR A 88 -5.25 2.86 2.25
CA THR A 88 -4.08 2.50 3.04
C THR A 88 -3.30 1.39 2.35
N ILE A 89 -1.99 1.56 2.21
CA ILE A 89 -1.07 0.62 1.55
C ILE A 89 0.04 0.24 2.52
N LEU A 90 0.21 -1.04 2.80
CA LEU A 90 1.31 -1.57 3.62
C LEU A 90 2.60 -1.66 2.81
N HIS A 91 3.67 -1.10 3.36
CA HIS A 91 5.06 -1.40 3.01
C HIS A 91 5.81 -1.97 4.20
N THR A 92 6.83 -2.77 3.90
CA THR A 92 7.61 -3.49 4.92
C THR A 92 9.11 -3.28 4.77
N TRP A 93 9.54 -2.34 3.93
CA TRP A 93 10.95 -2.16 3.57
C TRP A 93 11.36 -0.70 3.49
N GLY A 94 12.62 -0.44 3.86
CA GLY A 94 13.35 0.77 3.45
C GLY A 94 14.03 0.58 2.09
N GLN A 95 14.69 1.63 1.57
CA GLN A 95 15.41 1.49 0.29
C GLN A 95 16.54 0.46 0.36
N ASN A 96 17.15 0.23 1.51
CA ASN A 96 18.19 -0.78 1.72
C ASN A 96 17.64 -2.21 1.98
N LEU A 97 16.34 -2.42 1.82
CA LEU A 97 15.64 -3.69 2.07
C LEU A 97 15.67 -4.15 3.53
N HIS A 98 15.95 -3.25 4.47
CA HIS A 98 15.72 -3.54 5.88
C HIS A 98 14.23 -3.58 6.20
N HIS A 99 13.85 -4.43 7.14
CA HIS A 99 12.46 -4.57 7.59
C HIS A 99 12.01 -3.29 8.29
N HIS A 100 11.02 -2.63 7.69
CA HIS A 100 10.51 -1.34 8.15
C HIS A 100 9.00 -1.26 7.88
N PRO A 101 8.15 -1.91 8.71
CA PRO A 101 6.71 -1.89 8.53
C PRO A 101 6.13 -0.50 8.72
N HIS A 102 5.44 -0.02 7.70
CA HIS A 102 4.70 1.23 7.73
C HIS A 102 3.52 1.16 6.77
N VAL A 103 2.51 1.97 7.02
CA VAL A 103 1.38 2.14 6.11
C VAL A 103 1.34 3.55 5.57
N HIS A 104 1.10 3.66 4.27
CA HIS A 104 0.82 4.91 3.61
C HIS A 104 -0.67 5.06 3.40
N CYS A 105 -1.22 6.16 3.88
CA CYS A 105 -2.61 6.56 3.70
C CYS A 105 -2.67 7.70 2.70
N VAL A 106 -3.49 7.55 1.67
CA VAL A 106 -3.88 8.61 0.74
C VAL A 106 -5.27 9.07 1.13
N VAL A 107 -5.36 10.32 1.57
CA VAL A 107 -6.56 10.89 2.19
C VAL A 107 -6.96 12.16 1.44
N PRO A 108 -8.21 12.29 0.96
CA PRO A 108 -8.73 13.55 0.44
C PRO A 108 -8.76 14.61 1.54
N GLY A 109 -8.56 15.87 1.14
CA GLY A 109 -8.52 17.05 2.00
C GLY A 109 -9.89 17.50 2.48
N GLY A 110 -10.64 16.58 3.06
CA GLY A 110 -11.96 16.83 3.61
C GLY A 110 -12.79 15.56 3.73
N GLY A 111 -14.02 15.73 4.18
CA GLY A 111 -14.96 14.64 4.37
C GLY A 111 -16.41 15.12 4.40
N ILE A 112 -17.31 14.16 4.60
CA ILE A 112 -18.75 14.41 4.72
C ILE A 112 -19.03 14.86 6.16
N SER A 113 -19.82 15.92 6.34
CA SER A 113 -20.30 16.37 7.66
C SER A 113 -21.09 15.27 8.37
N ARG A 114 -21.25 15.40 9.69
CA ARG A 114 -21.95 14.39 10.50
C ARG A 114 -23.43 14.21 10.10
N ASP A 115 -24.08 15.27 9.66
CA ASP A 115 -25.46 15.27 9.13
C ASP A 115 -25.55 14.72 7.70
N GLY A 116 -24.43 14.60 6.98
CA GLY A 116 -24.41 14.14 5.60
C GLY A 116 -24.69 15.23 4.55
N GLU A 117 -24.91 16.47 4.97
CA GLU A 117 -25.44 17.54 4.11
C GLU A 117 -24.36 18.43 3.49
N HIS A 118 -23.13 18.39 4.01
CA HIS A 118 -22.05 19.31 3.63
C HIS A 118 -20.71 18.61 3.45
N TRP A 119 -19.88 19.13 2.56
CA TRP A 119 -18.46 18.78 2.51
C TRP A 119 -17.67 19.71 3.44
N ILE A 120 -16.95 19.14 4.39
CA ILE A 120 -16.05 19.87 5.27
C ILE A 120 -14.63 19.72 4.73
N ALA A 121 -14.11 20.80 4.15
CA ALA A 121 -12.75 20.86 3.62
C ALA A 121 -11.72 21.02 4.75
N CYS A 122 -10.55 20.41 4.54
CA CYS A 122 -9.36 20.72 5.32
C CYS A 122 -8.88 22.15 5.03
N ARG A 123 -8.08 22.71 5.94
CA ARG A 123 -7.37 23.96 5.68
C ARG A 123 -6.32 23.72 4.57
N PRO A 124 -6.08 24.67 3.65
CA PRO A 124 -5.09 24.49 2.58
C PRO A 124 -3.73 24.04 3.13
N GLY A 125 -3.18 22.98 2.55
CA GLY A 125 -1.87 22.45 2.93
C GLY A 125 -1.80 21.79 4.32
N PHE A 126 -2.91 21.70 5.06
CA PHE A 126 -2.96 21.13 6.40
C PHE A 126 -4.09 20.11 6.56
N PHE A 127 -3.74 18.89 6.97
CA PHE A 127 -4.72 17.83 7.21
C PHE A 127 -5.16 17.75 8.69
N LEU A 128 -4.35 17.09 9.53
CA LEU A 128 -4.63 16.88 10.95
C LEU A 128 -3.32 17.01 11.77
N PRO A 129 -3.39 17.37 13.06
CA PRO A 129 -2.20 17.53 13.89
C PRO A 129 -1.44 16.20 14.08
N VAL A 130 -0.22 16.10 13.54
CA VAL A 130 0.58 14.86 13.57
C VAL A 130 0.90 14.36 14.99
N ARG A 131 1.06 15.26 15.96
CA ARG A 131 1.28 14.89 17.38
C ARG A 131 0.07 14.19 17.98
N VAL A 132 -1.15 14.64 17.62
CA VAL A 132 -2.39 14.01 18.09
C VAL A 132 -2.56 12.64 17.44
N LEU A 133 -2.33 12.55 16.12
CA LEU A 133 -2.35 11.27 15.40
C LEU A 133 -1.35 10.28 15.99
N SER A 134 -0.10 10.70 16.24
CA SER A 134 0.96 9.84 16.78
C SER A 134 0.59 9.28 18.16
N ARG A 135 0.11 10.12 19.08
CA ARG A 135 -0.27 9.69 20.44
C ARG A 135 -1.42 8.70 20.44
N LEU A 136 -2.48 8.96 19.65
CA LEU A 136 -3.62 8.05 19.57
C LEU A 136 -3.23 6.74 18.88
N PHE A 137 -2.46 6.81 17.78
CA PHE A 137 -1.97 5.62 17.08
C PHE A 137 -1.12 4.72 18.00
N ARG A 138 -0.18 5.31 18.73
CA ARG A 138 0.64 4.60 19.72
C ARG A 138 -0.25 3.88 20.74
N ARG A 139 -1.20 4.59 21.36
CA ARG A 139 -2.13 3.99 22.33
C ARG A 139 -2.91 2.82 21.73
N LEU A 140 -3.62 3.06 20.62
CA LEU A 140 -4.47 2.05 19.98
C LEU A 140 -3.68 0.82 19.52
N PHE A 141 -2.47 1.02 19.00
CA PHE A 141 -1.64 -0.09 18.56
C PHE A 141 -1.18 -0.93 19.75
N LEU A 142 -0.70 -0.30 20.81
CA LEU A 142 -0.19 -1.00 22.00
C LEU A 142 -1.31 -1.75 22.74
N GLU A 143 -2.50 -1.15 22.86
CA GLU A 143 -3.68 -1.81 23.43
C GLU A 143 -4.08 -3.04 22.62
N GLN A 144 -4.16 -2.93 21.29
CA GLN A 144 -4.50 -4.07 20.45
C GLN A 144 -3.39 -5.14 20.45
N LEU A 145 -2.12 -4.74 20.55
CA LEU A 145 -1.01 -5.68 20.68
C LEU A 145 -1.06 -6.44 22.01
N ARG A 146 -1.40 -5.75 23.11
CA ARG A 146 -1.64 -6.39 24.41
C ARG A 146 -2.77 -7.40 24.32
N ARG A 147 -3.92 -7.02 23.74
CA ARG A 147 -5.05 -7.95 23.55
C ARG A 147 -4.66 -9.18 22.71
N ALA A 148 -3.84 -8.98 21.66
CA ALA A 148 -3.35 -10.11 20.86
C ALA A 148 -2.40 -11.02 21.64
N TYR A 149 -1.60 -10.46 22.54
CA TYR A 149 -0.76 -11.23 23.46
C TYR A 149 -1.61 -12.02 24.47
N ASP A 150 -2.55 -11.38 25.15
CA ASP A 150 -3.40 -11.99 26.18
C ASP A 150 -4.26 -13.13 25.59
N ALA A 151 -4.66 -13.00 24.33
CA ALA A 151 -5.38 -14.04 23.59
C ALA A 151 -4.48 -15.18 23.06
N GLY A 152 -3.18 -15.19 23.37
CA GLY A 152 -2.23 -16.20 22.87
C GLY A 152 -1.96 -16.11 21.36
N GLY A 153 -2.31 -14.99 20.72
CA GLY A 153 -2.24 -14.80 19.27
C GLY A 153 -0.83 -14.46 18.73
N LEU A 154 0.19 -14.43 19.59
CA LEU A 154 1.56 -14.09 19.25
C LEU A 154 2.49 -15.30 19.32
N ARG A 155 3.22 -15.51 18.23
CA ARG A 155 4.34 -16.45 18.14
C ARG A 155 5.59 -15.79 18.71
N LEU A 156 6.13 -16.40 19.76
CA LEU A 156 7.28 -15.90 20.51
C LEU A 156 8.35 -17.01 20.57
N HIS A 157 9.25 -16.99 19.60
CA HIS A 157 10.32 -17.97 19.42
C HIS A 157 11.71 -17.32 19.49
N GLY A 158 12.75 -18.15 19.66
CA GLY A 158 14.14 -17.72 19.74
C GLY A 158 14.34 -16.66 20.82
N GLN A 159 14.90 -15.52 20.43
CA GLN A 159 15.15 -14.36 21.31
C GLN A 159 13.86 -13.74 21.90
N LEU A 160 12.68 -14.02 21.33
CA LEU A 160 11.40 -13.54 21.87
C LEU A 160 10.76 -14.50 22.88
N LYS A 161 11.34 -15.70 23.14
CA LYS A 161 10.79 -16.65 24.13
C LYS A 161 10.57 -16.05 25.52
N PRO A 162 11.45 -15.18 26.07
CA PRO A 162 11.22 -14.57 27.38
C PRO A 162 9.95 -13.74 27.44
N LEU A 163 9.50 -13.18 26.31
CA LEU A 163 8.26 -12.40 26.24
C LEU A 163 6.99 -13.25 26.42
N ARG A 164 7.10 -14.56 26.59
CA ARG A 164 5.94 -15.40 26.96
C ARG A 164 5.51 -15.14 28.40
N ASP A 165 6.41 -14.69 29.25
CA ASP A 165 6.08 -14.24 30.59
C ASP A 165 5.35 -12.87 30.55
N PRO A 166 4.17 -12.72 31.17
CA PRO A 166 3.40 -11.47 31.13
C PRO A 166 4.15 -10.25 31.67
N GLN A 167 4.96 -10.43 32.72
CA GLN A 167 5.74 -9.34 33.31
C GLN A 167 6.87 -8.91 32.38
N ALA A 168 7.59 -9.86 31.79
CA ALA A 168 8.62 -9.59 30.78
C ALA A 168 8.03 -8.91 29.53
N PHE A 169 6.86 -9.34 29.06
CA PHE A 169 6.19 -8.70 27.94
C PHE A 169 5.74 -7.27 28.28
N ALA A 170 5.24 -7.04 29.50
CA ALA A 170 4.90 -5.71 29.95
C ALA A 170 6.11 -4.77 30.03
N ALA A 171 7.21 -5.24 30.62
CA ALA A 171 8.47 -4.49 30.67
C ALA A 171 9.03 -4.20 29.27
N TRP A 172 8.96 -5.15 28.34
CA TRP A 172 9.38 -4.96 26.96
C TRP A 172 8.54 -3.92 26.21
N LEU A 173 7.23 -3.85 26.49
CA LEU A 173 6.32 -2.91 25.83
C LEU A 173 6.43 -1.48 26.38
N ALA A 174 6.81 -1.32 27.66
CA ALA A 174 6.83 -0.03 28.35
C ALA A 174 7.67 1.05 27.64
N PRO A 175 8.91 0.79 27.17
CA PRO A 175 9.67 1.80 26.41
C PRO A 175 8.93 2.30 25.16
N ALA A 176 8.23 1.42 24.44
CA ALA A 176 7.45 1.79 23.26
C ALA A 176 6.22 2.65 23.62
N ALA A 177 5.69 2.54 24.83
CA ALA A 177 4.59 3.39 25.31
C ALA A 177 5.02 4.83 25.61
N HIS A 178 6.28 5.02 25.99
CA HIS A 178 6.85 6.34 26.32
C HIS A 178 7.62 6.97 25.15
N ALA A 179 8.01 6.19 24.15
CA ALA A 179 8.69 6.71 22.96
C ALA A 179 7.76 7.54 22.07
N GLU A 180 8.35 8.50 21.34
CA GLU A 180 7.66 9.21 20.27
C GLU A 180 7.58 8.35 19.00
N TRP A 181 6.36 8.14 18.52
CA TRP A 181 6.12 7.33 17.31
C TRP A 181 6.10 8.22 16.08
N VAL A 182 6.72 7.73 15.00
CA VAL A 182 6.82 8.49 13.75
C VAL A 182 5.50 8.39 12.98
N VAL A 183 4.76 9.49 13.00
CA VAL A 183 3.65 9.76 12.09
C VAL A 183 3.96 11.04 11.34
N TYR A 184 3.84 11.02 10.01
CA TYR A 184 3.92 12.24 9.22
C TYR A 184 2.66 12.41 8.38
N ALA A 185 2.24 13.67 8.20
CA ALA A 185 1.33 14.08 7.16
C ALA A 185 2.13 15.00 6.23
N LYS A 186 2.39 14.55 5.01
CA LYS A 186 3.14 15.32 4.02
C LYS A 186 2.24 16.41 3.43
N PRO A 187 2.85 17.47 2.87
CA PRO A 187 2.14 18.40 1.99
C PRO A 187 1.34 17.61 0.95
N PRO A 188 0.19 18.15 0.51
CA PRO A 188 -0.63 17.46 -0.44
C PRO A 188 0.16 17.17 -1.71
N PHE A 189 -0.21 16.11 -2.41
CA PHE A 189 0.44 15.73 -3.66
C PHE A 189 0.31 16.81 -4.76
N GLY A 190 -0.42 17.90 -4.51
CA GLY A 190 -1.00 18.77 -5.52
C GLY A 190 -2.37 18.20 -5.90
N GLY A 191 -2.61 18.04 -7.20
CA GLY A 191 -3.86 17.51 -7.74
C GLY A 191 -3.93 15.98 -7.88
N ALA A 192 -5.06 15.51 -8.39
CA ALA A 192 -5.40 14.10 -8.63
C ALA A 192 -4.32 13.31 -9.42
N GLU A 193 -3.67 13.92 -10.41
CA GLU A 193 -2.65 13.27 -11.23
C GLU A 193 -1.43 12.82 -10.42
N HIS A 194 -0.97 13.66 -9.49
CA HIS A 194 0.17 13.35 -8.64
C HIS A 194 -0.15 12.21 -7.64
N VAL A 195 -1.43 12.08 -7.26
CA VAL A 195 -1.92 10.94 -6.48
C VAL A 195 -1.79 9.65 -7.27
N LEU A 196 -2.10 9.66 -8.56
CA LEU A 196 -1.92 8.47 -9.40
C LEU A 196 -0.46 8.06 -9.54
N ASP A 197 0.44 9.03 -9.73
CA ASP A 197 1.88 8.77 -9.76
C ASP A 197 2.39 8.20 -8.44
N TYR A 198 1.90 8.74 -7.33
CA TYR A 198 2.17 8.19 -6.01
C TYR A 198 1.65 6.75 -5.90
N LEU A 199 0.36 6.54 -6.11
CA LEU A 199 -0.27 5.24 -6.00
C LEU A 199 0.39 4.21 -6.93
N GLY A 200 0.77 4.60 -8.13
CA GLY A 200 1.43 3.71 -9.08
C GLY A 200 2.79 3.25 -8.59
N ARG A 201 3.56 4.14 -7.95
CA ARG A 201 4.86 3.77 -7.38
C ARG A 201 4.74 2.81 -6.20
N TYR A 202 3.66 2.86 -5.43
CA TYR A 202 3.62 2.20 -4.12
C TYR A 202 2.65 1.02 -4.00
N THR A 203 1.72 0.85 -4.95
CA THR A 203 0.66 -0.17 -4.85
C THR A 203 1.06 -1.54 -5.41
N HIS A 204 2.00 -1.58 -6.36
CA HIS A 204 2.39 -2.80 -7.09
C HIS A 204 3.89 -3.02 -7.17
N ARG A 205 4.71 -2.07 -6.67
CA ARG A 205 6.12 -2.33 -6.46
C ARG A 205 6.32 -3.28 -5.29
N VAL A 206 7.38 -4.04 -5.38
CA VAL A 206 7.86 -4.96 -4.34
C VAL A 206 9.08 -4.29 -3.70
N ALA A 207 9.74 -4.96 -2.76
CA ALA A 207 10.90 -4.49 -2.04
C ALA A 207 11.91 -3.71 -2.89
N ILE A 208 12.13 -4.15 -4.14
CA ILE A 208 13.01 -3.50 -5.10
C ILE A 208 12.40 -3.45 -6.50
N SER A 209 12.71 -2.39 -7.25
CA SER A 209 12.36 -2.24 -8.68
C SER A 209 13.53 -2.63 -9.56
N ASN A 210 13.27 -3.16 -10.76
CA ASN A 210 14.32 -3.62 -11.69
C ASN A 210 15.36 -2.54 -12.02
N ASN A 211 14.94 -1.29 -12.23
CA ASN A 211 15.87 -0.18 -12.53
C ASN A 211 16.85 0.14 -11.40
N ARG A 212 16.66 -0.43 -10.19
CA ARG A 212 17.60 -0.30 -9.08
C ARG A 212 18.64 -1.41 -9.10
N LEU A 213 18.39 -2.55 -9.74
CA LEU A 213 19.36 -3.62 -9.90
C LEU A 213 20.38 -3.19 -10.97
N LEU A 214 21.66 -3.18 -10.62
CA LEU A 214 22.74 -2.69 -11.46
C LEU A 214 23.53 -3.84 -12.08
N ALA A 215 23.90 -4.83 -11.27
CA ALA A 215 24.69 -5.98 -11.71
C ALA A 215 24.39 -7.22 -10.86
N PHE A 216 24.60 -8.39 -11.46
CA PHE A 216 24.63 -9.68 -10.79
C PHE A 216 25.68 -10.55 -11.50
N ASP A 217 26.69 -11.01 -10.76
CA ASP A 217 27.84 -11.78 -11.29
C ASP A 217 27.74 -13.29 -10.99
N GLY A 218 26.63 -13.75 -10.40
CA GLY A 218 26.47 -15.12 -9.90
C GLY A 218 26.62 -15.24 -8.38
N HIS A 219 27.36 -14.34 -7.74
CA HIS A 219 27.66 -14.37 -6.31
C HIS A 219 27.15 -13.15 -5.56
N THR A 220 27.20 -11.97 -6.18
CA THR A 220 26.84 -10.69 -5.58
C THR A 220 25.81 -9.94 -6.41
N VAL A 221 24.90 -9.26 -5.71
CA VAL A 221 23.89 -8.39 -6.30
C VAL A 221 24.23 -6.95 -5.95
N GLN A 222 24.39 -6.12 -6.99
CA GLN A 222 24.58 -4.68 -6.84
C GLN A 222 23.28 -3.94 -7.11
N PHE A 223 22.90 -3.03 -6.22
CA PHE A 223 21.73 -2.20 -6.42
C PHE A 223 21.86 -0.78 -5.87
N ARG A 224 21.21 0.16 -6.55
CA ARG A 224 21.16 1.57 -6.17
C ARG A 224 20.21 1.80 -5.02
N TRP A 225 20.60 2.59 -4.03
CA TRP A 225 19.76 3.03 -2.91
C TRP A 225 20.01 4.51 -2.57
N LYS A 226 19.03 5.14 -1.93
CA LYS A 226 19.10 6.53 -1.50
C LYS A 226 19.54 6.60 -0.04
N ASP A 227 20.65 7.28 0.20
CA ASP A 227 21.17 7.47 1.54
C ASP A 227 20.54 8.72 2.19
N TYR A 228 19.45 8.49 2.92
CA TYR A 228 18.74 9.58 3.59
C TYR A 228 19.53 10.23 4.72
N ARG A 229 20.57 9.55 5.26
CA ARG A 229 21.44 10.12 6.30
C ARG A 229 22.47 11.08 5.72
N HIS A 230 22.84 10.90 4.45
CA HIS A 230 23.81 11.72 3.75
C HIS A 230 23.17 12.44 2.55
N GLU A 231 22.38 13.48 2.85
CA GLU A 231 21.79 14.39 1.84
C GLU A 231 20.99 13.69 0.74
N SER A 232 20.43 12.51 1.02
CA SER A 232 19.62 11.82 0.02
C SER A 232 20.43 11.42 -1.24
N ARG A 233 21.76 11.27 -1.13
CA ARG A 233 22.65 10.89 -2.26
C ARG A 233 22.34 9.48 -2.75
N GLN A 234 22.46 9.26 -4.05
CA GLN A 234 22.35 7.92 -4.64
C GLN A 234 23.67 7.16 -4.39
N ARG A 235 23.58 5.99 -3.77
CA ARG A 235 24.71 5.10 -3.50
C ARG A 235 24.43 3.71 -4.06
N THR A 236 25.49 2.93 -4.26
CA THR A 236 25.41 1.51 -4.63
C THR A 236 25.64 0.67 -3.38
N MET A 237 24.87 -0.41 -3.25
CA MET A 237 25.10 -1.45 -2.24
C MET A 237 25.36 -2.76 -2.95
N THR A 238 26.34 -3.51 -2.44
CA THR A 238 26.68 -4.86 -2.88
C THR A 238 26.36 -5.81 -1.74
N LEU A 239 25.56 -6.84 -2.02
CA LEU A 239 25.26 -7.93 -1.08
C LEU A 239 25.60 -9.26 -1.76
N THR A 240 25.90 -10.30 -0.97
CA THR A 240 25.86 -11.66 -1.50
C THR A 240 24.45 -12.01 -1.96
N ALA A 241 24.34 -12.95 -2.91
CA ALA A 241 23.05 -13.41 -3.42
C ALA A 241 22.12 -13.89 -2.29
N ASP A 242 22.66 -14.65 -1.32
CA ASP A 242 21.90 -15.17 -0.19
C ASP A 242 21.36 -14.08 0.74
N GLU A 243 22.16 -13.07 1.07
CA GLU A 243 21.70 -11.97 1.92
C GLU A 243 20.69 -11.08 1.18
N PHE A 244 20.86 -10.88 -0.13
CA PHE A 244 19.87 -10.20 -0.96
C PHE A 244 18.53 -10.95 -0.96
N ILE A 245 18.54 -12.26 -1.18
CA ILE A 245 17.35 -13.11 -1.14
C ILE A 245 16.71 -13.08 0.26
N ARG A 246 17.52 -13.25 1.31
CA ARG A 246 17.06 -13.17 2.71
C ARG A 246 16.31 -11.87 2.97
N ARG A 247 16.91 -10.71 2.64
CA ARG A 247 16.27 -9.39 2.78
C ARG A 247 15.00 -9.28 1.96
N PHE A 248 15.02 -9.72 0.70
CA PHE A 248 13.84 -9.69 -0.15
C PHE A 248 12.67 -10.49 0.44
N LEU A 249 12.94 -11.69 0.96
CA LEU A 249 11.93 -12.59 1.53
C LEU A 249 11.31 -12.04 2.83
N LEU A 250 11.99 -11.12 3.55
CA LEU A 250 11.37 -10.40 4.68
C LEU A 250 10.07 -9.70 4.27
N HIS A 251 9.97 -9.28 3.01
CA HIS A 251 8.88 -8.47 2.49
C HIS A 251 7.81 -9.26 1.74
N VAL A 252 7.97 -10.58 1.62
CA VAL A 252 6.90 -11.47 1.18
C VAL A 252 5.83 -11.50 2.26
N LEU A 253 4.60 -11.20 1.85
CA LEU A 253 3.44 -11.12 2.74
C LEU A 253 2.79 -12.49 2.87
N PRO A 254 2.12 -12.79 4.00
CA PRO A 254 1.37 -14.03 4.16
C PRO A 254 0.33 -14.24 3.07
N ASP A 255 0.01 -15.50 2.77
CA ASP A 255 -0.98 -15.84 1.75
C ASP A 255 -2.35 -15.22 2.06
N GLY A 256 -3.03 -14.74 1.01
CA GLY A 256 -4.30 -14.04 1.14
C GLY A 256 -4.24 -12.66 1.81
N PHE A 257 -3.09 -12.23 2.36
CA PHE A 257 -2.99 -10.95 3.05
C PHE A 257 -3.22 -9.77 2.09
N LYS A 258 -4.16 -8.88 2.43
CA LYS A 258 -4.51 -7.71 1.62
C LYS A 258 -3.58 -6.54 1.95
N ARG A 259 -2.67 -6.24 1.03
CA ARG A 259 -1.69 -5.14 1.12
C ARG A 259 -2.31 -3.75 0.99
N ILE A 260 -3.47 -3.65 0.33
CA ILE A 260 -4.17 -2.39 0.08
C ILE A 260 -5.56 -2.53 0.68
N ARG A 261 -5.96 -1.55 1.49
CA ARG A 261 -7.27 -1.50 2.14
C ARG A 261 -7.87 -0.11 1.96
N SER A 262 -9.18 -0.02 2.06
CA SER A 262 -9.90 1.25 1.95
C SER A 262 -10.85 1.38 3.12
N TYR A 263 -10.95 2.59 3.65
CA TYR A 263 -11.65 2.88 4.90
C TYR A 263 -12.55 4.10 4.76
N GLY A 264 -13.45 4.27 5.74
CA GLY A 264 -14.42 5.36 5.76
C GLY A 264 -15.38 5.28 4.58
N TRP A 265 -15.68 6.41 3.96
CA TRP A 265 -16.54 6.43 2.77
C TRP A 265 -15.90 5.77 1.53
N LEU A 266 -14.59 5.48 1.53
CA LEU A 266 -13.96 4.64 0.50
C LEU A 266 -14.05 3.14 0.78
N ALA A 267 -14.71 2.69 1.85
CA ALA A 267 -14.88 1.25 2.11
C ALA A 267 -15.79 0.59 1.05
N ASN A 268 -15.43 -0.62 0.61
CA ASN A 268 -16.04 -1.25 -0.58
C ASN A 268 -17.57 -1.37 -0.55
N ARG A 269 -18.18 -1.58 0.63
CA ARG A 269 -19.62 -1.84 0.77
C ARG A 269 -20.49 -0.66 0.30
N HIS A 270 -20.05 0.56 0.59
CA HIS A 270 -20.81 1.80 0.37
C HIS A 270 -20.01 2.83 -0.43
N ARG A 271 -18.91 2.41 -1.06
CA ARG A 271 -18.00 3.31 -1.77
C ARG A 271 -18.72 4.06 -2.89
N ALA A 272 -19.50 3.36 -3.71
CA ALA A 272 -20.14 3.96 -4.88
C ALA A 272 -21.08 5.09 -4.47
N ASP A 273 -21.99 4.80 -3.54
CA ASP A 273 -22.99 5.74 -3.05
C ASP A 273 -22.35 6.93 -2.34
N LYS A 274 -21.43 6.68 -1.41
CA LYS A 274 -20.77 7.78 -0.68
C LYS A 274 -19.88 8.63 -1.59
N LEU A 275 -19.24 8.04 -2.60
CA LEU A 275 -18.47 8.81 -3.58
C LEU A 275 -19.40 9.69 -4.43
N ALA A 276 -20.58 9.20 -4.79
CA ALA A 276 -21.60 10.01 -5.46
C ALA A 276 -22.07 11.17 -4.55
N THR A 277 -22.29 10.91 -3.26
CA THR A 277 -22.57 11.97 -2.27
C THR A 277 -21.45 13.00 -2.21
N CYS A 278 -20.17 12.59 -2.08
CA CYS A 278 -19.04 13.51 -2.07
C CYS A 278 -19.02 14.41 -3.32
N ARG A 279 -19.32 13.83 -4.49
CA ARG A 279 -19.37 14.57 -5.77
C ARG A 279 -20.50 15.59 -5.81
N GLN A 280 -21.69 15.19 -5.35
CA GLN A 280 -22.84 16.09 -5.25
C GLN A 280 -22.53 17.27 -4.32
N LEU A 281 -22.00 16.99 -3.12
CA LEU A 281 -21.64 18.01 -2.13
C LEU A 281 -20.55 18.97 -2.62
N LEU A 282 -19.64 18.49 -3.47
CA LEU A 282 -18.58 19.29 -4.10
C LEU A 282 -18.99 19.94 -5.43
N GLY A 283 -20.20 19.69 -5.93
CA GLY A 283 -20.66 20.20 -7.23
C GLY A 283 -19.86 19.68 -8.42
N VAL A 284 -19.18 18.54 -8.29
CA VAL A 284 -18.31 17.97 -9.34
C VAL A 284 -19.01 16.81 -10.06
N LYS A 285 -18.95 16.81 -11.39
CA LYS A 285 -19.47 15.69 -12.19
C LYS A 285 -18.57 14.47 -12.04
N ALA A 286 -19.18 13.28 -12.07
CA ALA A 286 -18.42 12.05 -12.16
C ALA A 286 -17.61 12.07 -13.47
N PRO A 287 -16.32 11.67 -13.44
CA PRO A 287 -15.57 11.48 -14.68
C PRO A 287 -16.29 10.43 -15.54
N ALA A 288 -16.36 10.68 -16.85
CA ALA A 288 -16.90 9.70 -17.79
C ALA A 288 -16.14 8.38 -17.56
N ALA A 289 -16.87 7.31 -17.25
CA ALA A 289 -16.25 6.02 -17.06
C ALA A 289 -15.53 5.65 -18.37
N ALA A 290 -14.22 5.45 -18.31
CA ALA A 290 -13.51 4.79 -19.40
C ALA A 290 -14.04 3.36 -19.44
N ALA A 291 -15.08 3.13 -20.26
CA ALA A 291 -15.60 1.80 -20.48
C ALA A 291 -14.46 0.96 -21.08
N ALA A 292 -14.17 -0.18 -20.46
CA ALA A 292 -13.39 -1.20 -21.14
C ALA A 292 -14.28 -1.71 -22.28
N GLU A 293 -13.90 -1.43 -23.52
CA GLU A 293 -14.61 -1.93 -24.70
C GLU A 293 -14.74 -3.47 -24.60
N PRO A 294 -15.97 -4.03 -24.64
CA PRO A 294 -16.14 -5.47 -24.63
C PRO A 294 -15.42 -6.07 -25.84
N GLY A 295 -14.40 -6.90 -25.60
CA GLY A 295 -13.59 -7.54 -26.65
C GLY A 295 -12.20 -6.92 -26.89
N GLU A 296 -11.78 -5.90 -26.13
CA GLU A 296 -10.43 -5.31 -26.25
C GLU A 296 -9.32 -6.39 -26.12
N ASP A 297 -8.48 -6.56 -27.14
CA ASP A 297 -7.35 -7.50 -27.09
C ASP A 297 -6.41 -7.13 -25.94
N TYR A 298 -5.84 -8.15 -25.31
CA TYR A 298 -4.91 -7.97 -24.19
C TYR A 298 -3.76 -7.00 -24.51
N ARG A 299 -3.24 -7.02 -25.75
CA ARG A 299 -2.12 -6.17 -26.16
C ARG A 299 -2.57 -4.72 -26.35
N ASP A 300 -3.77 -4.50 -26.90
CA ASP A 300 -4.36 -3.18 -27.05
C ASP A 300 -4.62 -2.55 -25.67
N ARG A 301 -5.23 -3.33 -24.78
CA ARG A 301 -5.43 -2.91 -23.38
C ARG A 301 -4.12 -2.58 -22.68
N TYR A 302 -3.10 -3.41 -22.86
CA TYR A 302 -1.79 -3.18 -22.27
C TYR A 302 -1.14 -1.90 -22.83
N GLN A 303 -1.22 -1.68 -24.14
CA GLN A 303 -0.69 -0.49 -24.80
C GLN A 303 -1.40 0.77 -24.34
N ARG A 304 -2.74 0.77 -24.32
CA ARG A 304 -3.56 1.88 -23.82
C ARG A 304 -3.23 2.23 -22.36
N LEU A 305 -3.10 1.22 -21.50
CA LEU A 305 -2.88 1.42 -20.07
C LEU A 305 -1.43 1.73 -19.68
N THR A 306 -0.45 1.28 -20.45
CA THR A 306 0.98 1.40 -20.09
C THR A 306 1.77 2.30 -21.04
N GLY A 307 1.17 2.72 -22.16
CA GLY A 307 1.84 3.41 -23.26
C GLY A 307 2.81 2.53 -24.06
N LYS A 308 2.96 1.25 -23.71
CA LYS A 308 3.92 0.33 -24.33
C LYS A 308 3.20 -0.72 -25.15
N SER A 309 3.50 -0.78 -26.44
CA SER A 309 3.00 -1.84 -27.30
C SER A 309 3.72 -3.16 -27.01
N LEU A 310 2.95 -4.23 -26.82
CA LEU A 310 3.49 -5.60 -26.79
C LEU A 310 3.73 -6.16 -28.20
N ARG A 311 3.45 -5.35 -29.24
CA ARG A 311 3.77 -5.67 -30.63
C ARG A 311 5.12 -5.10 -31.03
N ASP A 312 5.73 -4.21 -30.25
CA ASP A 312 7.00 -3.60 -30.64
C ASP A 312 8.15 -4.55 -30.28
N CYS A 313 9.15 -4.60 -31.15
CA CYS A 313 10.36 -5.38 -30.94
C CYS A 313 11.08 -4.85 -29.69
N PRO A 314 11.33 -5.69 -28.67
CA PRO A 314 11.95 -5.25 -27.42
C PRO A 314 13.43 -4.86 -27.58
N VAL A 315 14.05 -5.15 -28.72
CA VAL A 315 15.46 -4.85 -29.01
C VAL A 315 15.60 -3.52 -29.74
N CYS A 316 14.93 -3.35 -30.88
CA CYS A 316 15.10 -2.16 -31.71
C CYS A 316 14.03 -1.07 -31.49
N GLY A 317 12.90 -1.40 -30.86
CA GLY A 317 11.78 -0.48 -30.61
C GLY A 317 11.04 0.04 -31.85
N LYS A 318 11.49 -0.33 -33.06
CA LYS A 318 10.93 0.14 -34.35
C LYS A 318 10.19 -0.95 -35.12
N GLY A 319 10.66 -2.19 -35.04
CA GLY A 319 10.02 -3.32 -35.73
C GLY A 319 8.78 -3.82 -34.99
N HIS A 320 7.83 -4.43 -35.70
CA HIS A 320 6.68 -5.08 -35.11
C HIS A 320 6.84 -6.61 -35.08
N MET A 321 6.59 -7.21 -33.92
CA MET A 321 6.50 -8.64 -33.73
C MET A 321 5.21 -9.17 -34.35
N LEU A 322 5.36 -9.99 -35.39
CA LEU A 322 4.26 -10.69 -36.03
C LEU A 322 4.03 -12.04 -35.35
N ARG A 323 2.76 -12.37 -35.13
CA ARG A 323 2.38 -13.70 -34.65
C ARG A 323 2.46 -14.65 -35.85
N ILE A 324 3.45 -15.55 -35.82
CA ILE A 324 3.67 -16.53 -36.88
C ILE A 324 2.99 -17.88 -36.60
N GLN A 325 2.71 -18.19 -35.33
CA GLN A 325 2.08 -19.45 -34.93
C GLN A 325 1.47 -19.32 -33.52
N ASP A 326 0.41 -20.08 -33.25
CA ASP A 326 -0.07 -20.33 -31.90
C ASP A 326 0.47 -21.65 -31.37
N MET A 327 1.03 -21.62 -30.16
CA MET A 327 1.35 -22.84 -29.45
C MET A 327 0.16 -23.29 -28.60
N PRO A 328 -0.20 -24.58 -28.60
CA PRO A 328 -1.24 -25.11 -27.72
C PRO A 328 -0.77 -25.03 -26.27
N GLY A 329 -1.20 -24.00 -25.55
CA GLY A 329 -0.96 -23.86 -24.11
C GLY A 329 -2.06 -24.53 -23.29
N SER A 330 -1.71 -25.23 -22.22
CA SER A 330 -2.65 -25.80 -21.26
C SER A 330 -3.67 -24.76 -20.80
N LEU A 331 -4.96 -25.04 -20.98
CA LEU A 331 -6.05 -24.20 -20.49
C LEU A 331 -5.87 -23.96 -18.98
N PRO A 332 -6.11 -22.75 -18.45
CA PRO A 332 -6.18 -22.54 -17.02
C PRO A 332 -7.30 -23.42 -16.47
N ARG A 333 -7.11 -24.01 -15.27
CA ARG A 333 -8.23 -24.56 -14.51
C ARG A 333 -9.38 -23.55 -14.53
N ALA A 334 -10.56 -24.02 -14.93
CA ALA A 334 -11.79 -23.26 -14.83
C ALA A 334 -11.94 -22.72 -13.39
N PRO A 335 -12.60 -21.56 -13.19
CA PRO A 335 -13.03 -21.17 -11.86
C PRO A 335 -13.76 -22.37 -11.20
N PRO A 336 -13.62 -22.60 -9.89
CA PRO A 336 -14.38 -23.65 -9.22
C PRO A 336 -15.86 -23.45 -9.55
N GLY A 337 -16.51 -24.51 -10.03
CA GLY A 337 -17.92 -24.49 -10.37
C GLY A 337 -18.79 -24.17 -9.14
N PRO A 338 -20.06 -23.79 -9.35
CA PRO A 338 -20.99 -23.51 -8.27
C PRO A 338 -21.46 -24.83 -7.62
N THR A 339 -20.58 -25.44 -6.83
CA THR A 339 -20.86 -26.56 -5.91
C THR A 339 -19.82 -26.42 -4.79
N HIS A 340 -20.11 -25.96 -3.59
CA HIS A 340 -21.20 -26.34 -2.69
C HIS A 340 -21.68 -25.13 -1.90
N ALA A 341 -22.99 -24.86 -1.96
CA ALA A 341 -23.72 -24.37 -0.81
C ALA A 341 -24.07 -25.60 0.04
N CYS A 342 -23.48 -25.68 1.22
CA CYS A 342 -24.05 -26.27 2.42
C CYS A 342 -23.39 -25.56 3.60
#